data_AF-K0F8U6-F1
#
_entry.id   AF-K0F8U6-F1
#
_cell.length_a   1.000
_cell.length_b   1.000
_cell.length_c   1.000
_cell.angle_alpha   90.00
_cell.angle_beta   90.00
_cell.angle_gamma   90.00
#
_symmetry.space_group_name_H-M   'P 1'
#
loop_
_entity.id
_entity.type
_entity.pdbx_description
1 polymer ?
#
loop_
_entity_poly.entity_id
_entity_poly.type
_entity_poly.pdbx_seq_one_letter_code
_entity_poly.pdbx_strand_id
1 'polypeptide(L)'
;MVLDEVWRKLDGVAPLSGPHGGPLRRTVKLVLDPLVIRPVQHPLCAGPILSADGAVLLATRVHAAADVLRATAAWFTLLKQVRRALRITEGNPQDLYFQRCFELATTAGPPDAVRDRAVAEATLRDVHDLAAGRTTQALKEYVAQRTTELAGLIEIAWRRRPLTGPTGGDHTAAIVELLDACAAARQGQHRDNGQARLDRLVAAHAGTHAGIRLWQDESECSAGELGLTVHPVPRPPAVGVSASTATLGLPFDRTVYERVFTALQASTERADLPPIPELVRAEIARSCSPWALLDETLRVAASTGVTLAQGLAPIGGQHARGPETAAHRVINSRWRREAYVLQARRLVVRSATTPPPGGPLAAIAAELSTPWRPYLRRLWVRLHGRDVREYAVYDPDELWDLLDGVARSVILDHRTRVKQALSVMAAEPDSTESRAS
;
A
#
# COMPACT_ATOMS: atom_id res chain seq x y z
N MET A 1 11.81 15.97 -19.32
CA MET A 1 12.50 16.00 -20.63
C MET A 1 13.98 16.31 -20.46
N VAL A 2 14.35 17.43 -19.84
CA VAL A 2 15.76 17.82 -19.60
C VAL A 2 16.59 16.72 -18.93
N LEU A 3 16.13 16.15 -17.81
CA LEU A 3 16.87 15.09 -17.11
C LEU A 3 17.12 13.86 -17.99
N ASP A 4 16.13 13.48 -18.79
CA ASP A 4 16.24 12.31 -19.69
C ASP A 4 17.29 12.57 -20.77
N GLU A 5 17.30 13.77 -21.34
CA GLU A 5 18.27 14.16 -22.36
C GLU A 5 19.70 14.24 -21.82
N VAL A 6 19.89 14.88 -20.66
CA VAL A 6 21.21 14.96 -20.00
C VAL A 6 21.72 13.57 -19.64
N TRP A 7 20.85 12.72 -19.10
CA TRP A 7 21.21 11.36 -18.69
C TRP A 7 21.63 10.49 -19.88
N ARG A 8 20.93 10.60 -21.03
CA ARG A 8 21.29 9.84 -22.24
C ARG A 8 22.65 10.19 -22.84
N LYS A 9 23.22 11.34 -22.47
CA LYS A 9 24.58 11.74 -22.86
C LYS A 9 25.65 11.09 -21.98
N LEU A 10 25.27 10.43 -20.88
CA LEU A 10 26.19 9.70 -20.02
C LEU A 10 26.39 8.27 -20.54
N ASP A 11 27.63 7.88 -20.71
CA ASP A 11 28.08 6.51 -20.94
C ASP A 11 28.33 5.76 -19.62
N GLY A 12 28.34 4.43 -19.65
CA GLY A 12 28.66 3.60 -18.47
C GLY A 12 27.57 3.50 -17.39
N VAL A 13 26.41 4.15 -17.57
CA VAL A 13 25.31 4.16 -16.58
C VAL A 13 24.18 3.15 -16.87
N ALA A 14 24.36 2.24 -17.84
CA ALA A 14 23.33 1.30 -18.27
C ALA A 14 22.63 0.50 -17.14
N PRO A 15 23.34 0.00 -16.10
CA PRO A 15 22.70 -0.64 -14.94
C PRO A 15 21.69 0.22 -14.16
N LEU A 16 21.75 1.54 -14.32
CA LEU A 16 20.88 2.53 -13.70
C LEU A 16 19.86 3.13 -14.70
N SER A 17 19.87 2.66 -15.95
CA SER A 17 19.00 3.13 -17.05
C SER A 17 17.88 2.14 -17.35
N GLY A 18 16.77 2.67 -17.87
CA GLY A 18 15.67 1.88 -18.43
C GLY A 18 15.93 1.46 -19.88
N PRO A 19 14.98 0.72 -20.50
CA PRO A 19 15.10 0.21 -21.87
C PRO A 19 15.32 1.28 -22.94
N HIS A 20 14.85 2.51 -22.67
CA HIS A 20 14.95 3.65 -23.60
C HIS A 20 16.18 4.54 -23.33
N GLY A 21 17.13 4.10 -22.51
CA GLY A 21 18.35 4.83 -22.17
C GLY A 21 18.20 5.91 -21.10
N GLY A 22 16.98 6.37 -20.82
CA GLY A 22 16.69 7.27 -19.70
C GLY A 22 16.90 6.64 -18.32
N PRO A 23 16.97 7.42 -17.23
CA PRO A 23 17.19 6.89 -15.89
C PRO A 23 16.00 6.06 -15.42
N LEU A 24 16.24 4.98 -14.67
CA LEU A 24 15.15 4.27 -14.00
C LEU A 24 14.45 5.20 -13.00
N ARG A 25 13.14 4.98 -12.79
CA ARG A 25 12.38 5.73 -11.78
C ARG A 25 13.02 5.64 -10.38
N ARG A 26 13.60 4.49 -10.04
CA ARG A 26 14.34 4.30 -8.78
C ARG A 26 15.69 5.02 -8.77
N THR A 27 16.38 5.11 -9.91
CA THR A 27 17.61 5.92 -10.03
C THR A 27 17.31 7.37 -9.71
N VAL A 28 16.21 7.92 -10.26
CA VAL A 28 15.78 9.29 -9.96
C VAL A 28 15.48 9.43 -8.46
N LYS A 29 14.62 8.56 -7.92
CA LYS A 29 14.14 8.65 -6.53
C LYS A 29 15.22 8.42 -5.47
N LEU A 30 16.15 7.49 -5.69
CA LEU A 30 17.07 7.00 -4.67
C LEU A 30 18.48 7.57 -4.81
N VAL A 31 18.87 8.02 -6.00
CA VAL A 31 20.22 8.53 -6.27
C VAL A 31 20.17 9.98 -6.73
N LEU A 32 19.46 10.28 -7.82
CA LEU A 32 19.57 11.61 -8.43
C LEU A 32 18.96 12.70 -7.56
N ASP A 33 17.68 12.60 -7.20
CA ASP A 33 17.02 13.61 -6.38
C ASP A 33 17.73 13.80 -5.03
N PRO A 34 17.97 12.74 -4.22
CA PRO A 34 18.53 12.94 -2.88
C PRO A 34 20.04 13.19 -2.84
N LEU A 35 20.84 12.67 -3.78
CA LEU A 35 22.30 12.67 -3.64
C LEU A 35 23.00 13.61 -4.65
N VAL A 36 22.44 13.77 -5.86
CA VAL A 36 23.04 14.56 -6.94
C VAL A 36 22.38 15.94 -7.08
N ILE A 37 21.08 15.96 -7.38
CA ILE A 37 20.28 17.16 -7.69
C ILE A 37 20.00 17.95 -6.41
N ARG A 38 19.60 17.26 -5.33
CA ARG A 38 19.27 17.83 -4.02
C ARG A 38 18.31 19.04 -4.11
N PRO A 39 17.04 18.85 -4.55
CA PRO A 39 16.10 19.94 -4.82
C PRO A 39 15.88 20.93 -3.66
N VAL A 40 16.02 20.48 -2.41
CA VAL A 40 15.94 21.37 -1.23
C VAL A 40 17.09 22.38 -1.19
N GLN A 41 18.30 21.95 -1.55
CA GLN A 41 19.50 22.80 -1.62
C GLN A 41 19.58 23.56 -2.96
N HIS A 42 18.91 23.05 -3.99
CA HIS A 42 18.88 23.66 -5.33
C HIS A 42 17.42 23.83 -5.82
N PRO A 43 16.67 24.81 -5.28
CA PRO A 43 15.26 25.00 -5.61
C PRO A 43 15.01 25.29 -7.10
N LEU A 44 15.99 25.84 -7.82
CA LEU A 44 15.91 26.05 -9.28
C LEU A 44 15.82 24.74 -10.07
N CYS A 45 16.27 23.63 -9.50
CA CYS A 45 16.13 22.28 -10.07
C CYS A 45 14.86 21.57 -9.56
N ALA A 46 14.08 22.20 -8.68
CA ALA A 46 12.87 21.60 -8.12
C ALA A 46 11.67 21.85 -9.03
N GLY A 47 10.83 20.83 -9.19
CA GLY A 47 9.53 20.95 -9.85
C GLY A 47 9.44 20.29 -11.23
N PRO A 48 8.22 20.20 -11.78
CA PRO A 48 7.95 19.49 -13.03
C PRO A 48 8.38 20.28 -14.28
N ILE A 49 8.51 21.61 -14.18
CA ILE A 49 8.91 22.50 -15.28
C ILE A 49 10.05 23.38 -14.75
N LEU A 50 11.19 23.34 -15.44
CA LEU A 50 12.38 24.11 -15.09
C LEU A 50 12.46 25.38 -15.93
N SER A 51 12.97 26.46 -15.33
CA SER A 51 13.45 27.61 -16.09
C SER A 51 14.69 27.23 -16.90
N ALA A 52 15.10 28.10 -17.83
CA ALA A 52 16.35 27.90 -18.57
C ALA A 52 17.55 27.74 -17.61
N ASP A 53 17.65 28.59 -16.60
CA ASP A 53 18.72 28.52 -15.58
C ASP A 53 18.65 27.23 -14.76
N GLY A 54 17.44 26.80 -14.38
CA GLY A 54 17.21 25.55 -13.66
C GLY A 54 17.63 24.33 -14.47
N ALA A 55 17.38 24.34 -15.78
CA ALA A 55 17.79 23.28 -16.70
C ALA A 55 19.32 23.23 -16.86
N VAL A 56 19.98 24.38 -16.99
CA VAL A 56 21.46 24.47 -17.04
C VAL A 56 22.08 23.98 -15.73
N LEU A 57 21.55 24.41 -14.58
CA LEU A 57 22.05 23.96 -13.28
C LEU A 57 21.87 22.46 -13.11
N LEU A 58 20.71 21.90 -13.49
CA LEU A 58 20.47 20.46 -13.43
C LEU A 58 21.48 19.70 -14.31
N ALA A 59 21.70 20.15 -15.54
CA ALA A 59 22.65 19.54 -16.46
C ALA A 59 24.06 19.54 -15.88
N THR A 60 24.51 20.69 -15.36
CA THR A 60 25.81 20.85 -14.71
C THR A 60 25.99 19.90 -13.54
N ARG A 61 24.99 19.76 -12.66
CA ARG A 61 25.09 18.87 -11.49
C ARG A 61 25.18 17.40 -11.89
N VAL A 62 24.39 16.98 -12.89
CA VAL A 62 24.42 15.59 -13.38
C VAL A 62 25.73 15.30 -14.09
N HIS A 63 26.26 16.21 -14.90
CA HIS A 63 27.57 16.04 -15.55
C HIS A 63 28.73 16.06 -14.55
N ALA A 64 28.69 16.92 -13.54
CA ALA A 64 29.69 16.91 -12.47
C ALA A 64 29.70 15.60 -11.68
N ALA A 65 28.56 14.90 -11.61
CA ALA A 65 28.44 13.60 -10.97
C ALA A 65 28.67 12.40 -11.93
N ALA A 66 29.09 12.62 -13.18
CA ALA A 66 29.18 11.55 -14.17
C ALA A 66 30.07 10.38 -13.72
N ASP A 67 31.27 10.67 -13.20
CA ASP A 67 32.22 9.63 -12.79
C ASP A 67 31.70 8.80 -11.62
N VAL A 68 31.12 9.44 -10.59
CA VAL A 68 30.53 8.74 -9.45
C VAL A 68 29.30 7.92 -9.88
N LEU A 69 28.52 8.39 -10.85
CA LEU A 69 27.38 7.64 -11.40
C LEU A 69 27.84 6.40 -12.18
N ARG A 70 28.92 6.48 -12.95
CA ARG A 70 29.53 5.31 -13.61
C ARG A 70 30.07 4.30 -12.60
N ALA A 71 30.80 4.78 -11.59
CA ALA A 71 31.28 3.92 -10.50
C ALA A 71 30.11 3.27 -9.72
N THR A 72 29.02 4.02 -9.48
CA THR A 72 27.80 3.49 -8.85
C THR A 72 27.20 2.35 -9.67
N ALA A 73 27.14 2.50 -10.99
CA ALA A 73 26.63 1.47 -11.89
C ALA A 73 27.52 0.21 -11.90
N ALA A 74 28.85 0.39 -11.84
CA ALA A 74 29.80 -0.71 -11.73
C ALA A 74 29.67 -1.45 -10.39
N TRP A 75 29.59 -0.73 -9.26
CA TRP A 75 29.31 -1.31 -7.95
C TRP A 75 28.01 -2.10 -7.93
N PHE A 76 26.93 -1.55 -8.50
CA PHE A 76 25.65 -2.26 -8.56
C PHE A 76 25.74 -3.58 -9.34
N THR A 77 26.54 -3.60 -10.40
CA THR A 77 26.81 -4.83 -11.17
C THR A 77 27.56 -5.86 -10.33
N LEU A 78 28.61 -5.44 -9.61
CA LEU A 78 29.37 -6.32 -8.72
C LEU A 78 28.50 -6.85 -7.57
N LEU A 79 27.75 -5.99 -6.89
CA LEU A 79 26.85 -6.39 -5.80
C LEU A 79 25.79 -7.39 -6.29
N LYS A 80 25.25 -7.23 -7.51
CA LYS A 80 24.32 -8.23 -8.08
C LYS A 80 24.99 -9.60 -8.29
N GLN A 81 26.24 -9.62 -8.74
CA GLN A 81 26.99 -10.87 -8.92
C GLN A 81 27.22 -11.57 -7.58
N VAL A 82 27.69 -10.82 -6.58
CA VAL A 82 27.93 -11.37 -5.22
C VAL A 82 26.62 -11.80 -4.57
N ARG A 83 25.53 -11.03 -4.70
CA ARG A 83 24.19 -11.39 -4.21
C ARG A 83 23.74 -12.75 -4.77
N ARG A 84 23.95 -12.99 -6.06
CA ARG A 84 23.62 -14.27 -6.71
C ARG A 84 24.49 -15.40 -6.16
N ALA A 85 25.78 -15.15 -5.96
CA ALA A 85 26.70 -16.14 -5.39
C ALA A 85 26.31 -16.53 -3.94
N LEU A 86 25.91 -15.55 -3.13
CA LEU A 86 25.39 -15.75 -1.77
C LEU A 86 23.96 -16.29 -1.73
N ARG A 87 23.32 -16.50 -2.88
CA ARG A 87 21.92 -16.95 -3.02
C ARG A 87 20.92 -16.08 -2.27
N ILE A 88 21.22 -14.80 -2.10
CA ILE A 88 20.30 -13.86 -1.47
C ILE A 88 19.17 -13.58 -2.46
N THR A 89 17.95 -13.95 -2.09
CA THR A 89 16.74 -13.74 -2.90
C THR A 89 15.90 -12.57 -2.39
N GLU A 90 16.18 -12.09 -1.19
CA GLU A 90 15.39 -11.10 -0.49
C GLU A 90 15.64 -9.65 -0.95
N GLY A 91 14.58 -8.85 -0.90
CA GLY A 91 14.58 -7.42 -1.17
C GLY A 91 14.74 -7.07 -2.65
N ASN A 92 14.23 -5.90 -3.05
CA ASN A 92 14.51 -5.36 -4.37
C ASN A 92 15.95 -4.81 -4.40
N PRO A 93 16.84 -5.32 -5.26
CA PRO A 93 18.24 -4.86 -5.31
C PRO A 93 18.39 -3.34 -5.52
N GLN A 94 17.49 -2.73 -6.28
CA GLN A 94 17.55 -1.29 -6.54
C GLN A 94 17.20 -0.49 -5.28
N ASP A 95 16.19 -0.92 -4.53
CA ASP A 95 15.76 -0.25 -3.30
C ASP A 95 16.83 -0.36 -2.19
N LEU A 96 17.52 -1.51 -2.10
CA LEU A 96 18.51 -1.75 -1.05
C LEU A 96 19.92 -1.25 -1.40
N TYR A 97 20.36 -1.37 -2.65
CA TYR A 97 21.78 -1.20 -2.97
C TYR A 97 22.11 0.12 -3.65
N PHE A 98 21.15 0.83 -4.27
CA PHE A 98 21.48 2.04 -5.04
C PHE A 98 22.21 3.10 -4.22
N GLN A 99 21.73 3.39 -3.01
CA GLN A 99 22.39 4.38 -2.14
C GLN A 99 23.75 3.87 -1.65
N ARG A 100 23.85 2.59 -1.23
CA ARG A 100 25.13 1.99 -0.83
C ARG A 100 26.15 1.95 -1.98
N CYS A 101 25.72 1.67 -3.20
CA CYS A 101 26.59 1.73 -4.37
C CYS A 101 27.09 3.15 -4.64
N PHE A 102 26.25 4.17 -4.41
CA PHE A 102 26.65 5.57 -4.56
C PHE A 102 27.66 5.98 -3.47
N GLU A 103 27.45 5.52 -2.23
CA GLU A 103 28.40 5.72 -1.14
C GLU A 103 29.76 5.07 -1.47
N LEU A 104 29.77 3.79 -1.83
CA LEU A 104 30.98 3.07 -2.24
C LEU A 104 31.68 3.75 -3.42
N ALA A 105 30.92 4.20 -4.42
CA ALA A 105 31.45 4.94 -5.55
C ALA A 105 32.10 6.27 -5.14
N THR A 106 31.51 6.96 -4.17
CA THR A 106 32.02 8.24 -3.65
C THR A 106 33.31 8.03 -2.84
N THR A 107 33.36 6.98 -2.02
CA THR A 107 34.49 6.74 -1.10
C THR A 107 35.64 5.96 -1.73
N ALA A 108 35.35 5.04 -2.65
CA ALA A 108 36.33 4.11 -3.22
C ALA A 108 36.49 4.24 -4.75
N GLY A 109 35.65 5.01 -5.42
CA GLY A 109 35.65 5.09 -6.89
C GLY A 109 35.08 3.81 -7.54
N PRO A 110 35.46 3.50 -8.80
CA PRO A 110 34.97 2.31 -9.49
C PRO A 110 35.58 1.02 -8.90
N PRO A 111 34.79 -0.06 -8.76
CA PRO A 111 35.28 -1.33 -8.20
C PRO A 111 36.17 -2.11 -9.17
N ASP A 112 37.14 -2.83 -8.62
CA ASP A 112 37.79 -3.96 -9.25
C ASP A 112 37.02 -5.26 -8.93
N ALA A 113 36.61 -6.00 -9.97
CA ALA A 113 35.74 -7.16 -9.82
C ALA A 113 36.32 -8.30 -8.97
N VAL A 114 37.65 -8.37 -8.82
CA VAL A 114 38.33 -9.42 -8.05
C VAL A 114 38.63 -8.92 -6.64
N ARG A 115 39.30 -7.77 -6.52
CA ARG A 115 39.77 -7.23 -5.23
C ARG A 115 38.62 -6.77 -4.35
N ASP A 116 37.62 -6.12 -4.94
CA ASP A 116 36.52 -5.52 -4.18
C ASP A 116 35.35 -6.48 -3.94
N ARG A 117 35.51 -7.75 -4.33
CA ARG A 117 34.49 -8.77 -4.09
C ARG A 117 34.22 -8.96 -2.59
N ALA A 118 35.26 -8.90 -1.75
CA ALA A 118 35.11 -9.00 -0.30
C ALA A 118 34.34 -7.80 0.29
N VAL A 119 34.60 -6.59 -0.22
CA VAL A 119 33.86 -5.37 0.17
C VAL A 119 32.40 -5.49 -0.24
N ALA A 120 32.11 -5.90 -1.48
CA ALA A 120 30.75 -6.13 -1.94
C ALA A 120 30.02 -7.19 -1.10
N GLU A 121 30.72 -8.26 -0.68
CA GLU A 121 30.17 -9.29 0.19
C GLU A 121 29.86 -8.77 1.60
N ALA A 122 30.78 -8.01 2.19
CA ALA A 122 30.58 -7.34 3.48
C ALA A 122 29.40 -6.36 3.44
N THR A 123 29.34 -5.49 2.42
CA THR A 123 28.21 -4.56 2.24
C THR A 123 26.88 -5.29 2.12
N LEU A 124 26.83 -6.43 1.41
CA LEU A 124 25.61 -7.22 1.33
C LEU A 124 25.26 -7.84 2.68
N ARG A 125 26.24 -8.38 3.42
CA ARG A 125 26.00 -8.87 4.78
C ARG A 125 25.45 -7.78 5.67
N ASP A 126 26.09 -6.60 5.71
CA ASP A 126 25.62 -5.47 6.52
C ASP A 126 24.17 -5.09 6.17
N VAL A 127 23.85 -4.98 4.88
CA VAL A 127 22.48 -4.62 4.43
C VAL A 127 21.45 -5.67 4.83
N HIS A 128 21.80 -6.96 4.83
CA HIS A 128 20.84 -8.05 5.13
C HIS A 128 20.87 -8.49 6.60
N ASP A 129 21.96 -8.31 7.32
CA ASP A 129 22.08 -8.54 8.76
C ASP A 129 21.27 -7.50 9.55
N LEU A 130 21.07 -6.30 8.98
CA LEU A 130 20.08 -5.32 9.48
C LEU A 130 18.65 -5.88 9.52
N ALA A 131 18.33 -6.96 8.80
CA ALA A 131 17.04 -7.62 8.96
C ALA A 131 16.95 -8.42 10.26
N ALA A 132 18.06 -8.66 10.97
CA ALA A 132 18.16 -9.40 12.23
C ALA A 132 17.42 -10.76 12.20
N GLY A 133 17.43 -11.46 11.05
CA GLY A 133 16.70 -12.72 10.87
C GLY A 133 15.18 -12.58 10.64
N ARG A 134 14.63 -11.37 10.55
CA ARG A 134 13.23 -11.09 10.16
C ARG A 134 13.12 -11.07 8.64
N THR A 135 13.45 -12.20 8.03
CA THR A 135 13.46 -12.37 6.58
C THR A 135 12.29 -13.22 6.12
N THR A 136 11.88 -13.05 4.86
CA THR A 136 10.84 -13.93 4.29
C THR A 136 11.29 -15.38 4.19
N GLN A 137 12.60 -15.61 4.08
CA GLN A 137 13.17 -16.95 4.06
C GLN A 137 13.13 -17.60 5.46
N ALA A 138 13.49 -16.86 6.51
CA ALA A 138 13.38 -17.33 7.88
C ALA A 138 11.92 -17.63 8.26
N LEU A 139 10.96 -16.82 7.78
CA LEU A 139 9.53 -17.12 7.92
C LEU A 139 9.16 -18.46 7.26
N LYS A 140 9.61 -18.68 6.03
CA LYS A 140 9.35 -19.94 5.29
C LYS A 140 9.89 -21.15 6.02
N GLU A 141 11.13 -21.09 6.49
CA GLU A 141 11.77 -22.18 7.24
C GLU A 141 11.05 -22.43 8.56
N TYR A 142 10.73 -21.37 9.30
CA TYR A 142 10.01 -21.46 10.58
C TYR A 142 8.64 -22.13 10.42
N VAL A 143 7.85 -21.71 9.43
CA VAL A 143 6.51 -22.24 9.19
C VAL A 143 6.55 -23.68 8.65
N ALA A 144 7.47 -24.00 7.75
CA ALA A 144 7.61 -25.34 7.19
C ALA A 144 7.91 -26.40 8.26
N GLN A 145 8.73 -26.06 9.26
CA GLN A 145 9.06 -26.97 10.36
C GLN A 145 7.94 -27.14 11.39
N ARG A 146 6.96 -26.22 11.44
CA ARG A 146 5.97 -26.12 12.53
C ARG A 146 4.52 -26.10 12.05
N THR A 147 4.26 -26.54 10.82
CA THR A 147 2.93 -26.41 10.21
C THR A 147 1.82 -27.04 11.06
N THR A 148 2.02 -28.25 11.58
CA THR A 148 1.03 -28.94 12.44
C THR A 148 0.82 -28.23 13.77
N GLU A 149 1.89 -27.77 14.41
CA GLU A 149 1.82 -27.02 15.67
C GLU A 149 1.04 -25.71 15.47
N LEU A 150 1.38 -24.95 14.43
CA LEU A 150 0.73 -23.67 14.11
C LEU A 150 -0.75 -23.85 13.76
N ALA A 151 -1.11 -24.94 13.05
CA ALA A 151 -2.50 -25.26 12.77
C ALA A 151 -3.30 -25.55 14.06
N GLY A 152 -2.71 -26.28 15.01
CA GLY A 152 -3.33 -26.51 16.32
C GLY A 152 -3.50 -25.23 17.12
N LEU A 153 -2.52 -24.32 17.09
CA LEU A 153 -2.63 -23.00 17.74
C LEU A 153 -3.74 -22.15 17.13
N ILE A 154 -3.89 -22.16 15.79
CA ILE A 154 -4.99 -21.48 15.11
C ILE A 154 -6.33 -22.07 15.55
N GLU A 155 -6.47 -23.40 15.60
CA GLU A 155 -7.72 -24.05 16.01
C GLU A 155 -8.11 -23.67 17.44
N ILE A 156 -7.14 -23.60 18.36
CA ILE A 156 -7.36 -23.16 19.74
C ILE A 156 -7.76 -21.68 19.77
N ALA A 157 -7.01 -20.81 19.10
CA ALA A 157 -7.28 -19.37 19.08
C ALA A 157 -8.66 -19.07 18.47
N TRP A 158 -9.00 -19.73 17.36
CA TRP A 158 -10.29 -19.57 16.69
C TRP A 158 -11.45 -20.05 17.57
N ARG A 159 -11.30 -21.15 18.30
CA ARG A 159 -12.32 -21.63 19.26
C ARG A 159 -12.51 -20.69 20.44
N ARG A 160 -11.45 -20.00 20.87
CA ARG A 160 -11.48 -19.06 22.00
C ARG A 160 -11.81 -17.62 21.61
N ARG A 161 -12.04 -17.35 20.32
CA ARG A 161 -12.36 -16.00 19.85
C ARG A 161 -13.62 -15.47 20.55
N PRO A 162 -13.70 -14.16 20.81
CA PRO A 162 -14.90 -13.59 21.40
C PRO A 162 -16.08 -13.74 20.42
N LEU A 163 -17.14 -14.41 20.87
CA LEU A 163 -18.39 -14.60 20.12
C LEU A 163 -19.53 -13.74 20.68
N THR A 164 -19.39 -13.25 21.89
CA THR A 164 -20.36 -12.36 22.52
C THR A 164 -19.56 -11.23 23.13
N GLY A 165 -19.85 -10.00 22.71
CA GLY A 165 -19.34 -8.84 23.43
C GLY A 165 -19.96 -8.77 24.83
N PRO A 166 -19.37 -8.02 25.77
CA PRO A 166 -20.06 -7.65 27.00
C PRO A 166 -21.45 -7.05 26.68
N THR A 167 -22.42 -7.15 27.58
CA THR A 167 -23.72 -6.47 27.40
C THR A 167 -23.49 -4.98 27.18
N GLY A 168 -23.68 -4.51 25.94
CA GLY A 168 -23.30 -3.18 25.47
C GLY A 168 -23.82 -2.97 24.04
N GLY A 169 -24.53 -1.87 23.84
CA GLY A 169 -25.47 -1.67 22.73
C GLY A 169 -24.85 -1.38 21.37
N ASP A 170 -25.72 -1.28 20.36
CA ASP A 170 -25.36 -0.83 19.03
C ASP A 170 -24.72 0.57 19.06
N HIS A 171 -23.44 0.66 18.68
CA HIS A 171 -22.66 1.90 18.67
C HIS A 171 -22.73 2.66 17.33
N THR A 172 -23.55 2.22 16.39
CA THR A 172 -23.61 2.79 15.02
C THR A 172 -23.81 4.30 15.03
N ALA A 173 -24.73 4.84 15.85
CA ALA A 173 -24.96 6.28 15.94
C ALA A 173 -23.72 7.05 16.44
N ALA A 174 -23.06 6.54 17.49
CA ALA A 174 -21.87 7.17 18.05
C ALA A 174 -20.67 7.13 17.07
N ILE A 175 -20.56 6.08 16.26
CA ILE A 175 -19.54 5.99 15.21
C ILE A 175 -19.82 7.02 14.09
N VAL A 176 -21.08 7.20 13.69
CA VAL A 176 -21.49 8.24 12.73
C VAL A 176 -21.14 9.63 13.25
N GLU A 177 -21.41 9.91 14.53
CA GLU A 177 -21.06 11.19 15.16
C GLU A 177 -19.55 11.43 15.21
N LEU A 178 -18.74 10.41 15.52
CA LEU A 178 -17.29 10.51 15.49
C LEU A 178 -16.80 10.87 14.07
N LEU A 179 -17.29 10.14 13.06
CA LEU A 179 -16.93 10.38 11.66
C LEU A 179 -17.26 11.81 11.22
N ASP A 180 -18.42 12.33 11.63
CA ASP A 180 -18.84 13.69 11.32
C ASP A 180 -17.93 14.73 12.01
N ALA A 181 -17.65 14.55 13.31
CA ALA A 181 -16.80 15.45 14.09
C ALA A 181 -15.37 15.54 13.53
N CYS A 182 -14.75 14.40 13.22
CA CYS A 182 -13.41 14.32 12.61
C CYS A 182 -13.32 15.18 11.33
N ALA A 183 -14.28 14.99 10.41
CA ALA A 183 -14.27 15.71 9.14
C ALA A 183 -14.61 17.19 9.31
N ALA A 184 -15.59 17.52 10.15
CA ALA A 184 -16.05 18.89 10.32
C ALA A 184 -15.00 19.78 11.01
N ALA A 185 -14.25 19.23 11.97
CA ALA A 185 -13.12 19.93 12.57
C ALA A 185 -12.01 20.20 11.55
N ARG A 186 -11.68 19.22 10.70
CA ARG A 186 -10.69 19.42 9.64
C ARG A 186 -11.09 20.48 8.62
N GLN A 187 -12.39 20.68 8.40
CA GLN A 187 -12.92 21.74 7.53
C GLN A 187 -13.02 23.10 8.25
N GLY A 188 -12.64 23.20 9.52
CA GLY A 188 -12.78 24.42 10.33
C GLY A 188 -14.23 24.78 10.67
N GLN A 189 -15.17 23.83 10.51
CA GLN A 189 -16.60 24.04 10.79
C GLN A 189 -16.90 23.95 12.29
N HIS A 190 -16.17 23.08 13.01
CA HIS A 190 -16.31 22.88 14.44
C HIS A 190 -14.93 22.87 15.12
N ARG A 191 -14.87 23.29 16.39
CA ARG A 191 -13.64 23.19 17.20
C ARG A 191 -13.46 21.82 17.84
N ASP A 192 -14.56 21.09 18.05
CA ASP A 192 -14.54 19.73 18.59
C ASP A 192 -14.17 18.75 17.47
N ASN A 193 -12.98 18.15 17.55
CA ASN A 193 -12.51 17.13 16.61
C ASN A 193 -13.07 15.73 16.92
N GLY A 194 -13.83 15.57 17.99
CA GLY A 194 -14.44 14.31 18.39
C GLY A 194 -13.64 13.49 19.41
N GLN A 195 -12.62 14.06 20.06
CA GLN A 195 -11.77 13.33 21.02
C GLN A 195 -12.59 12.57 22.08
N ALA A 196 -13.52 13.28 22.74
CA ALA A 196 -14.37 12.68 23.78
C ALA A 196 -15.34 11.60 23.24
N ARG A 197 -15.59 11.54 21.93
CA ARG A 197 -16.37 10.46 21.29
C ARG A 197 -15.47 9.27 20.98
N LEU A 198 -14.26 9.50 20.47
CA LEU A 198 -13.27 8.45 20.24
C LEU A 198 -12.94 7.72 21.55
N ASP A 199 -12.61 8.46 22.61
CA ASP A 199 -12.26 7.89 23.92
C ASP A 199 -13.41 7.03 24.48
N ARG A 200 -14.66 7.50 24.33
CA ARG A 200 -15.85 6.75 24.74
C ARG A 200 -16.04 5.47 23.94
N LEU A 201 -15.85 5.52 22.63
CA LEU A 201 -15.98 4.34 21.76
C LEU A 201 -14.91 3.30 22.08
N VAL A 202 -13.68 3.73 22.34
CA VAL A 202 -12.57 2.84 22.75
C VAL A 202 -12.85 2.22 24.12
N ALA A 203 -13.24 3.03 25.11
CA ALA A 203 -13.59 2.54 26.45
C ALA A 203 -14.80 1.59 26.45
N ALA A 204 -15.75 1.80 25.53
CA ALA A 204 -16.90 0.93 25.34
C ALA A 204 -16.63 -0.29 24.45
N HIS A 205 -15.39 -0.49 23.97
CA HIS A 205 -15.02 -1.58 23.06
C HIS A 205 -15.89 -1.64 21.78
N ALA A 206 -16.30 -0.49 21.26
CA ALA A 206 -17.25 -0.41 20.15
C ALA A 206 -16.74 -1.09 18.87
N GLY A 207 -15.43 -1.05 18.62
CA GLY A 207 -14.80 -1.73 17.49
C GLY A 207 -14.83 -3.25 17.64
N THR A 208 -14.58 -3.76 18.86
CA THR A 208 -14.77 -5.18 19.19
C THR A 208 -16.21 -5.62 18.96
N HIS A 209 -17.20 -4.86 19.45
CA HIS A 209 -18.63 -5.15 19.23
C HIS A 209 -18.98 -5.23 17.74
N ALA A 210 -18.57 -4.24 16.95
CA ALA A 210 -18.81 -4.22 15.51
C ALA A 210 -18.11 -5.38 14.78
N GLY A 211 -16.90 -5.74 15.18
CA GLY A 211 -16.16 -6.85 14.57
C GLY A 211 -16.77 -8.22 14.87
N ILE A 212 -17.34 -8.41 16.08
CA ILE A 212 -18.08 -9.63 16.45
C ILE A 212 -19.34 -9.75 15.59
N ARG A 213 -20.15 -8.68 15.48
CA ARG A 213 -21.36 -8.67 14.63
C ARG A 213 -21.04 -9.00 13.18
N LEU A 214 -19.93 -8.47 12.64
CA LEU A 214 -19.47 -8.80 11.29
C LEU A 214 -19.14 -10.29 11.13
N TRP A 215 -18.59 -10.93 12.17
CA TRP A 215 -18.23 -12.34 12.15
C TRP A 215 -19.42 -13.28 12.33
N GLN A 216 -20.54 -12.77 12.82
CA GLN A 216 -21.78 -13.51 13.03
C GLN A 216 -22.84 -13.26 11.96
N ASP A 217 -22.53 -12.41 10.96
CA ASP A 217 -23.48 -11.97 9.95
C ASP A 217 -24.68 -11.18 10.52
N GLU A 218 -24.45 -10.47 11.63
CA GLU A 218 -25.46 -9.66 12.33
C GLU A 218 -25.34 -8.16 11.99
N SER A 219 -24.48 -7.82 11.04
CA SER A 219 -24.30 -6.47 10.49
C SER A 219 -25.21 -6.28 9.27
N GLU A 220 -25.54 -5.04 8.94
CA GLU A 220 -26.35 -4.74 7.73
C GLU A 220 -25.69 -5.18 6.42
N CYS A 221 -24.36 -5.27 6.41
CA CYS A 221 -23.58 -5.82 5.32
C CYS A 221 -22.67 -6.92 5.86
N SER A 222 -22.69 -8.07 5.19
CA SER A 222 -21.79 -9.19 5.45
C SER A 222 -20.33 -8.82 5.11
N ALA A 223 -19.37 -9.55 5.69
CA ALA A 223 -17.95 -9.36 5.37
C ALA A 223 -17.64 -9.60 3.88
N GLY A 224 -18.41 -10.50 3.25
CA GLY A 224 -18.35 -10.77 1.82
C GLY A 224 -18.83 -9.60 0.95
N GLU A 225 -19.95 -8.96 1.31
CA GLU A 225 -20.47 -7.79 0.61
C GLU A 225 -19.53 -6.59 0.70
N LEU A 226 -18.92 -6.39 1.87
CA LEU A 226 -17.86 -5.41 2.11
C LEU A 226 -16.56 -5.71 1.33
N GLY A 227 -16.43 -6.92 0.77
CA GLY A 227 -15.30 -7.35 -0.05
C GLY A 227 -14.04 -7.68 0.76
N LEU A 228 -14.20 -8.02 2.05
CA LEU A 228 -13.12 -8.39 2.97
C LEU A 228 -12.81 -9.90 2.95
N THR A 229 -13.76 -10.71 2.50
CA THR A 229 -13.65 -12.16 2.29
C THR A 229 -14.49 -12.57 1.08
N VAL A 230 -14.25 -13.75 0.53
CA VAL A 230 -15.13 -14.41 -0.46
C VAL A 230 -16.33 -15.10 0.20
N HIS A 231 -16.35 -15.21 1.52
CA HIS A 231 -17.39 -15.88 2.30
C HIS A 231 -18.38 -14.88 2.90
N PRO A 232 -19.61 -15.28 3.28
CA PRO A 232 -20.52 -14.41 4.02
C PRO A 232 -19.89 -13.92 5.33
N VAL A 233 -19.32 -14.86 6.10
CA VAL A 233 -18.58 -14.60 7.33
C VAL A 233 -17.13 -15.07 7.23
N PRO A 234 -16.19 -14.42 7.95
CA PRO A 234 -14.80 -14.83 7.99
C PRO A 234 -14.61 -16.26 8.48
N ARG A 235 -13.64 -16.97 7.89
CA ARG A 235 -13.28 -18.35 8.24
C ARG A 235 -11.99 -18.39 9.07
N PRO A 236 -11.73 -19.49 9.80
CA PRO A 236 -10.44 -19.68 10.45
C PRO A 236 -9.31 -19.54 9.41
N PRO A 237 -8.24 -18.80 9.73
CA PRO A 237 -7.13 -18.62 8.80
C PRO A 237 -6.40 -19.95 8.59
N ALA A 238 -5.89 -20.20 7.40
CA ALA A 238 -4.92 -21.28 7.21
C ALA A 238 -3.50 -20.80 7.58
N VAL A 239 -2.60 -21.73 7.92
CA VAL A 239 -1.19 -21.42 8.19
C VAL A 239 -0.53 -20.81 6.95
N GLY A 240 -0.76 -21.41 5.78
CA GLY A 240 -0.13 -21.02 4.51
C GLY A 240 1.30 -21.57 4.36
N VAL A 241 1.79 -21.61 3.12
CA VAL A 241 3.12 -22.18 2.78
C VAL A 241 4.00 -21.22 1.97
N SER A 242 3.38 -20.26 1.29
CA SER A 242 4.06 -19.28 0.45
C SER A 242 3.16 -18.07 0.22
N ALA A 243 3.74 -16.98 -0.26
CA ALA A 243 3.00 -15.76 -0.58
C ALA A 243 3.63 -15.08 -1.79
N SER A 244 2.77 -14.40 -2.56
CA SER A 244 3.17 -13.46 -3.60
C SER A 244 2.25 -12.25 -3.52
N THR A 245 2.82 -11.05 -3.60
CA THR A 245 2.03 -9.80 -3.57
C THR A 245 1.02 -9.70 -4.71
N ALA A 246 1.21 -10.47 -5.79
CA ALA A 246 0.31 -10.52 -6.94
C ALA A 246 -0.93 -11.41 -6.74
N THR A 247 -0.88 -12.35 -5.79
CA THR A 247 -1.91 -13.38 -5.60
C THR A 247 -2.43 -13.45 -4.17
N LEU A 248 -2.21 -12.40 -3.37
CA LEU A 248 -2.71 -12.34 -2.00
C LEU A 248 -4.23 -12.45 -1.98
N GLY A 249 -4.75 -13.26 -1.06
CA GLY A 249 -6.18 -13.32 -0.76
C GLY A 249 -6.76 -11.97 -0.30
N LEU A 250 -8.09 -11.92 -0.26
CA LEU A 250 -8.83 -10.83 0.39
C LEU A 250 -8.43 -10.74 1.87
N PRO A 251 -8.56 -9.56 2.51
CA PRO A 251 -8.12 -9.33 3.89
C PRO A 251 -8.28 -10.49 4.87
N PHE A 252 -9.50 -11.05 4.99
CA PHE A 252 -9.81 -12.13 5.94
C PHE A 252 -9.56 -13.54 5.39
N ASP A 253 -9.25 -13.67 4.10
CA ASP A 253 -8.90 -14.95 3.48
C ASP A 253 -7.39 -15.19 3.44
N ARG A 254 -6.58 -14.18 3.79
CA ARG A 254 -5.12 -14.32 3.87
C ARG A 254 -4.73 -15.28 4.98
N THR A 255 -3.83 -16.19 4.64
CA THR A 255 -3.14 -17.08 5.58
C THR A 255 -2.28 -16.29 6.56
N VAL A 256 -1.94 -16.92 7.70
CA VAL A 256 -0.99 -16.36 8.66
C VAL A 256 0.35 -16.05 7.97
N TYR A 257 0.84 -16.97 7.13
CA TYR A 257 2.06 -16.78 6.35
C TYR A 257 1.99 -15.52 5.46
N GLU A 258 0.92 -15.34 4.68
CA GLU A 258 0.77 -14.19 3.78
C GLU A 258 0.76 -12.84 4.51
N ARG A 259 0.15 -12.81 5.69
CA ARG A 259 0.07 -11.61 6.52
C ARG A 259 1.42 -11.22 7.10
N VAL A 260 2.14 -12.18 7.70
CA VAL A 260 3.51 -11.94 8.20
C VAL A 260 4.44 -11.62 7.04
N PHE A 261 4.35 -12.32 5.92
CA PHE A 261 5.13 -12.03 4.71
C PHE A 261 4.94 -10.59 4.25
N THR A 262 3.68 -10.11 4.22
CA THR A 262 3.38 -8.74 3.81
C THR A 262 3.97 -7.72 4.79
N ALA A 263 3.92 -7.98 6.10
CA ALA A 263 4.53 -7.13 7.11
C ALA A 263 6.06 -7.03 6.94
N LEU A 264 6.73 -8.18 6.74
CA LEU A 264 8.18 -8.22 6.48
C LEU A 264 8.55 -7.46 5.19
N GLN A 265 7.77 -7.60 4.13
CA GLN A 265 8.00 -6.89 2.87
C GLN A 265 7.77 -5.38 2.98
N ALA A 266 6.79 -4.97 3.78
CA ALA A 266 6.42 -3.56 3.93
C ALA A 266 7.30 -2.80 4.92
N SER A 267 8.04 -3.48 5.82
CA SER A 267 8.94 -2.81 6.76
C SER A 267 10.30 -2.55 6.12
N THR A 268 10.72 -1.29 6.15
CA THR A 268 12.09 -0.87 5.82
C THR A 268 13.04 -1.13 6.99
N GLU A 269 12.53 -1.04 8.23
CA GLU A 269 13.26 -1.29 9.46
C GLU A 269 12.78 -2.63 10.04
N ARG A 270 13.30 -3.72 9.48
CA ARG A 270 12.90 -5.08 9.88
C ARG A 270 13.47 -5.50 11.23
N ALA A 271 14.57 -4.88 11.65
CA ALA A 271 15.14 -5.07 12.99
C ALA A 271 14.15 -4.70 14.09
N ASP A 272 13.29 -3.70 13.85
CA ASP A 272 12.30 -3.22 14.82
C ASP A 272 11.07 -4.11 14.90
N LEU A 273 10.91 -5.04 13.96
CA LEU A 273 9.86 -6.05 14.05
C LEU A 273 10.23 -7.11 15.09
N PRO A 274 9.23 -7.64 15.83
CA PRO A 274 9.45 -8.79 16.69
C PRO A 274 10.09 -9.97 15.93
N PRO A 275 10.82 -10.86 16.63
CA PRO A 275 11.31 -12.11 16.05
C PRO A 275 10.20 -12.89 15.32
N ILE A 276 10.56 -13.64 14.27
CA ILE A 276 9.61 -14.44 13.47
C ILE A 276 8.64 -15.29 14.31
N PRO A 277 9.07 -16.01 15.36
CA PRO A 277 8.15 -16.79 16.20
C PRO A 277 7.07 -15.94 16.87
N GLU A 278 7.43 -14.75 17.33
CA GLU A 278 6.51 -13.80 17.98
C GLU A 278 5.57 -13.18 16.95
N LEU A 279 6.09 -12.76 15.79
CA LEU A 279 5.26 -12.26 14.68
C LEU A 279 4.20 -13.27 14.26
N VAL A 280 4.56 -14.55 14.11
CA VAL A 280 3.62 -15.61 13.73
C VAL A 280 2.58 -15.83 14.82
N ARG A 281 2.99 -15.87 16.10
CA ARG A 281 2.06 -16.06 17.22
C ARG A 281 1.09 -14.90 17.37
N ALA A 282 1.60 -13.67 17.27
CA ALA A 282 0.79 -12.45 17.28
C ALA A 282 -0.17 -12.42 16.08
N GLU A 283 0.26 -12.85 14.90
CA GLU A 283 -0.62 -12.89 13.72
C GLU A 283 -1.72 -13.94 13.82
N ILE A 284 -1.47 -15.08 14.49
CA ILE A 284 -2.53 -16.05 14.81
C ILE A 284 -3.58 -15.40 15.72
N ALA A 285 -3.14 -14.74 16.79
CA ALA A 285 -4.05 -14.04 17.71
C ALA A 285 -4.83 -12.93 16.99
N ARG A 286 -4.14 -12.13 16.18
CA ARG A 286 -4.72 -11.06 15.36
C ARG A 286 -5.76 -11.60 14.40
N SER A 287 -5.45 -12.65 13.64
CA SER A 287 -6.35 -13.26 12.67
C SER A 287 -7.60 -13.89 13.30
N CYS A 288 -7.53 -14.26 14.59
CA CYS A 288 -8.65 -14.79 15.37
C CYS A 288 -9.34 -13.73 16.25
N SER A 289 -8.96 -12.46 16.13
CA SER A 289 -9.59 -11.34 16.87
C SER A 289 -10.56 -10.55 15.98
N PRO A 290 -11.54 -9.83 16.56
CA PRO A 290 -12.47 -8.98 15.81
C PRO A 290 -11.73 -8.05 14.84
N TRP A 291 -12.29 -7.88 13.63
CA TRP A 291 -11.65 -7.18 12.49
C TRP A 291 -10.31 -7.76 12.00
N ALA A 292 -9.91 -8.92 12.53
CA ALA A 292 -8.56 -9.42 12.40
C ALA A 292 -7.50 -8.39 12.84
N LEU A 293 -7.75 -7.70 13.96
CA LEU A 293 -6.90 -6.68 14.59
C LEU A 293 -6.85 -6.92 16.10
N LEU A 294 -5.74 -6.62 16.78
CA LEU A 294 -5.57 -6.78 18.23
C LEU A 294 -5.98 -5.53 19.00
N ASP A 295 -5.52 -4.36 18.55
CA ASP A 295 -5.77 -3.09 19.23
C ASP A 295 -7.20 -2.56 19.03
N GLU A 296 -7.84 -2.11 20.11
CA GLU A 296 -9.23 -1.63 20.08
C GLU A 296 -9.38 -0.32 19.30
N THR A 297 -8.41 0.59 19.37
CA THR A 297 -8.46 1.85 18.61
C THR A 297 -8.46 1.58 17.11
N LEU A 298 -7.72 0.55 16.67
CA LEU A 298 -7.70 0.13 15.27
C LEU A 298 -9.00 -0.57 14.85
N ARG A 299 -9.66 -1.29 15.77
CA ARG A 299 -11.01 -1.86 15.53
C ARG A 299 -12.08 -0.76 15.44
N VAL A 300 -12.00 0.27 16.28
CA VAL A 300 -12.85 1.47 16.17
C VAL A 300 -12.60 2.15 14.83
N ALA A 301 -11.33 2.35 14.44
CA ALA A 301 -10.99 2.93 13.14
C ALA A 301 -11.52 2.10 11.95
N ALA A 302 -11.47 0.76 12.02
CA ALA A 302 -12.06 -0.12 11.01
C ALA A 302 -13.58 0.10 10.90
N SER A 303 -14.27 0.19 12.04
CA SER A 303 -15.72 0.37 12.12
C SER A 303 -16.16 1.75 11.61
N THR A 304 -15.42 2.80 11.97
CA THR A 304 -15.59 4.15 11.42
C THR A 304 -15.35 4.19 9.91
N GLY A 305 -14.34 3.45 9.43
CA GLY A 305 -14.06 3.32 8.01
C GLY A 305 -15.13 2.58 7.22
N VAL A 306 -15.81 1.59 7.82
CA VAL A 306 -16.97 0.91 7.23
C VAL A 306 -18.14 1.85 7.11
N THR A 307 -18.42 2.62 8.16
CA THR A 307 -19.45 3.66 8.16
C THR A 307 -19.20 4.66 7.03
N LEU A 308 -17.96 5.13 6.90
CA LEU A 308 -17.56 6.01 5.80
C LEU A 308 -17.74 5.35 4.43
N ALA A 309 -17.33 4.08 4.31
CA ALA A 309 -17.37 3.34 3.05
C ALA A 309 -18.80 3.13 2.53
N GLN A 310 -19.76 2.88 3.42
CA GLN A 310 -21.17 2.67 3.08
C GLN A 310 -21.87 3.95 2.54
N GLY A 311 -21.37 5.14 2.88
CA GLY A 311 -21.84 6.40 2.29
C GLY A 311 -21.08 6.86 1.04
N LEU A 312 -20.10 6.09 0.54
CA LEU A 312 -19.39 6.43 -0.69
C LEU A 312 -20.27 6.18 -1.92
N ALA A 313 -20.46 7.24 -2.72
CA ALA A 313 -21.30 7.23 -3.90
C ALA A 313 -20.69 8.13 -5.01
N PRO A 314 -19.57 7.72 -5.63
CA PRO A 314 -18.86 8.52 -6.63
C PRO A 314 -19.70 8.71 -7.89
N ILE A 315 -20.39 7.69 -8.37
CA ILE A 315 -21.25 7.79 -9.56
C ILE A 315 -22.66 8.33 -9.28
N GLY A 316 -23.04 8.51 -8.00
CA GLY A 316 -24.42 8.83 -7.63
C GLY A 316 -25.35 7.64 -7.85
N GLY A 317 -26.18 7.30 -6.86
CA GLY A 317 -27.05 6.12 -6.94
C GLY A 317 -27.48 5.60 -5.57
N GLN A 318 -28.55 4.80 -5.58
CA GLN A 318 -29.41 4.36 -4.46
C GLN A 318 -28.73 3.62 -3.29
N HIS A 319 -27.41 3.44 -3.32
CA HIS A 319 -26.69 2.61 -2.35
C HIS A 319 -26.00 3.39 -1.23
N ALA A 320 -26.04 4.73 -1.23
CA ALA A 320 -25.65 5.46 -0.03
C ALA A 320 -26.64 5.12 1.08
N ARG A 321 -26.21 4.27 2.02
CA ARG A 321 -27.01 3.83 3.16
C ARG A 321 -26.65 4.70 4.34
N GLY A 322 -27.65 5.36 4.93
CA GLY A 322 -27.50 6.18 6.12
C GLY A 322 -27.35 7.69 5.88
N PRO A 323 -27.29 8.48 6.96
CA PRO A 323 -27.20 9.94 6.89
C PRO A 323 -25.87 10.41 6.28
N GLU A 324 -25.93 11.44 5.44
CA GLU A 324 -24.74 12.03 4.83
C GLU A 324 -24.00 12.93 5.85
N THR A 325 -22.82 12.49 6.27
CA THR A 325 -21.91 13.23 7.16
C THR A 325 -21.04 14.22 6.38
N ALA A 326 -20.37 15.13 7.08
CA ALA A 326 -19.34 15.99 6.52
C ALA A 326 -18.24 15.17 5.81
N ALA A 327 -17.86 14.01 6.38
CA ALA A 327 -16.90 13.10 5.78
C ALA A 327 -17.37 12.59 4.39
N HIS A 328 -18.62 12.13 4.31
CA HIS A 328 -19.22 11.68 3.05
C HIS A 328 -19.21 12.80 2.01
N ARG A 329 -19.64 14.01 2.39
CA ARG A 329 -19.64 15.17 1.48
C ARG A 329 -18.25 15.47 0.95
N VAL A 330 -17.24 15.54 1.82
CA VAL A 330 -15.85 15.86 1.43
C VAL A 330 -15.30 14.85 0.43
N ILE A 331 -15.40 13.56 0.75
CA ILE A 331 -14.81 12.51 -0.08
C ILE A 331 -15.58 12.34 -1.39
N ASN A 332 -16.91 12.26 -1.34
CA ASN A 332 -17.72 12.14 -2.55
C ASN A 332 -17.55 13.35 -3.47
N SER A 333 -17.50 14.58 -2.94
CA SER A 333 -17.28 15.78 -3.77
C SER A 333 -15.92 15.77 -4.46
N ARG A 334 -14.87 15.27 -3.78
CA ARG A 334 -13.56 15.09 -4.41
C ARG A 334 -13.63 14.03 -5.51
N TRP A 335 -14.19 12.87 -5.22
CA TRP A 335 -14.25 11.77 -6.17
C TRP A 335 -15.08 12.10 -7.41
N ARG A 336 -16.22 12.78 -7.22
CA ARG A 336 -17.14 13.21 -8.30
C ARG A 336 -16.53 14.21 -9.27
N ARG A 337 -15.49 14.94 -8.86
CA ARG A 337 -14.76 15.89 -9.71
C ARG A 337 -13.77 15.21 -10.67
N GLU A 338 -13.47 13.94 -10.46
CA GLU A 338 -12.57 13.21 -11.36
C GLU A 338 -13.25 12.94 -12.72
N ALA A 339 -12.55 13.26 -13.81
CA ALA A 339 -13.09 13.15 -15.17
C ALA A 339 -13.55 11.72 -15.51
N TYR A 340 -12.82 10.70 -15.03
CA TYR A 340 -13.18 9.31 -15.28
C TYR A 340 -14.48 8.88 -14.59
N VAL A 341 -14.87 9.54 -13.48
CA VAL A 341 -16.13 9.26 -12.80
C VAL A 341 -17.31 9.78 -13.63
N LEU A 342 -17.18 10.93 -14.27
CA LEU A 342 -18.19 11.43 -15.22
C LEU A 342 -18.39 10.45 -16.39
N GLN A 343 -17.31 9.89 -16.92
CA GLN A 343 -17.39 8.87 -17.97
C GLN A 343 -18.04 7.58 -17.45
N ALA A 344 -17.66 7.11 -16.27
CA ALA A 344 -18.25 5.93 -15.65
C ALA A 344 -19.75 6.10 -15.39
N ARG A 345 -20.21 7.27 -14.94
CA ARG A 345 -21.63 7.60 -14.80
C ARG A 345 -22.40 7.37 -16.10
N ARG A 346 -21.86 7.85 -17.22
CA ARG A 346 -22.47 7.65 -18.54
C ARG A 346 -22.50 6.18 -18.93
N LEU A 347 -21.47 5.41 -18.62
CA LEU A 347 -21.42 3.97 -18.90
C LEU A 347 -22.45 3.19 -18.07
N VAL A 348 -22.62 3.52 -16.78
CA VAL A 348 -23.60 2.85 -15.91
C VAL A 348 -25.03 3.15 -16.37
N VAL A 349 -25.33 4.40 -16.72
CA VAL A 349 -26.65 4.77 -17.29
C VAL A 349 -26.90 4.04 -18.62
N ARG A 350 -25.87 3.88 -19.45
CA ARG A 350 -25.98 3.14 -20.73
C ARG A 350 -26.06 1.63 -20.56
N SER A 351 -25.53 1.05 -19.48
CA SER A 351 -25.54 -0.40 -19.27
C SER A 351 -26.93 -0.97 -18.97
N ALA A 352 -27.94 -0.11 -18.80
CA ALA A 352 -29.35 -0.52 -18.82
C ALA A 352 -29.81 -1.01 -20.21
N THR A 353 -29.01 -0.82 -21.26
CA THR A 353 -29.22 -1.41 -22.59
C THR A 353 -28.14 -2.45 -22.91
N THR A 354 -28.56 -3.61 -23.41
CA THR A 354 -27.76 -4.84 -23.59
C THR A 354 -26.82 -4.75 -24.81
N PRO A 355 -25.58 -5.32 -24.77
CA PRO A 355 -24.87 -5.89 -23.63
C PRO A 355 -23.97 -4.86 -22.92
N PRO A 356 -23.65 -5.06 -21.64
CA PRO A 356 -22.77 -4.16 -20.90
C PRO A 356 -21.41 -4.06 -21.60
N PRO A 357 -20.85 -2.85 -21.73
CA PRO A 357 -19.56 -2.66 -22.39
C PRO A 357 -18.49 -3.50 -21.68
N GLY A 358 -17.65 -4.20 -22.45
CA GLY A 358 -16.49 -4.93 -21.93
C GLY A 358 -15.25 -4.03 -21.77
N GLY A 359 -14.17 -4.59 -21.23
CA GLY A 359 -12.85 -3.98 -21.21
C GLY A 359 -12.48 -3.19 -19.95
N PRO A 360 -11.27 -2.61 -19.91
CA PRO A 360 -10.69 -2.04 -18.69
C PRO A 360 -11.50 -0.89 -18.08
N LEU A 361 -12.10 -0.03 -18.91
CA LEU A 361 -12.92 1.10 -18.43
C LEU A 361 -14.26 0.64 -17.86
N ALA A 362 -14.86 -0.42 -18.41
CA ALA A 362 -16.08 -1.01 -17.86
C ALA A 362 -15.82 -1.69 -16.50
N ALA A 363 -14.67 -2.34 -16.34
CA ALA A 363 -14.25 -2.88 -15.04
C ALA A 363 -14.11 -1.78 -13.98
N ILE A 364 -13.58 -0.61 -14.35
CA ILE A 364 -13.51 0.56 -13.46
C ILE A 364 -14.92 1.09 -13.14
N ALA A 365 -15.82 1.15 -14.12
CA ALA A 365 -17.20 1.59 -13.87
C ALA A 365 -17.98 0.63 -12.94
N ALA A 366 -17.78 -0.68 -13.10
CA ALA A 366 -18.36 -1.69 -12.20
C ALA A 366 -17.81 -1.54 -10.76
N GLU A 367 -16.50 -1.32 -10.63
CA GLU A 367 -15.87 -1.09 -9.32
C GLU A 367 -16.37 0.21 -8.66
N LEU A 368 -16.61 1.27 -9.42
CA LEU A 368 -17.21 2.52 -8.94
C LEU A 368 -18.66 2.38 -8.47
N SER A 369 -19.34 1.29 -8.83
CA SER A 369 -20.66 0.94 -8.30
C SER A 369 -20.58 0.27 -6.92
N THR A 370 -19.40 -0.21 -6.53
CA THR A 370 -19.12 -0.81 -5.21
C THR A 370 -17.86 -0.19 -4.57
N PRO A 371 -17.81 1.15 -4.43
CA PRO A 371 -16.59 1.88 -4.04
C PRO A 371 -16.06 1.48 -2.66
N TRP A 372 -16.93 0.96 -1.79
CA TRP A 372 -16.56 0.46 -0.46
C TRP A 372 -15.57 -0.70 -0.53
N ARG A 373 -15.63 -1.57 -1.56
CA ARG A 373 -14.75 -2.74 -1.65
C ARG A 373 -13.26 -2.39 -1.79
N PRO A 374 -12.81 -1.61 -2.79
CA PRO A 374 -11.41 -1.21 -2.87
C PRO A 374 -10.98 -0.34 -1.69
N TYR A 375 -11.89 0.50 -1.16
CA TYR A 375 -11.65 1.32 0.02
C TYR A 375 -11.33 0.47 1.25
N LEU A 376 -12.22 -0.45 1.62
CA LEU A 376 -12.09 -1.27 2.83
C LEU A 376 -10.92 -2.25 2.74
N ARG A 377 -10.66 -2.83 1.56
CA ARG A 377 -9.45 -3.66 1.34
C ARG A 377 -8.18 -2.87 1.63
N ARG A 378 -8.11 -1.62 1.16
CA ARG A 378 -6.93 -0.76 1.35
C ARG A 378 -6.84 -0.21 2.78
N LEU A 379 -7.97 0.11 3.40
CA LEU A 379 -8.03 0.48 4.82
C LEU A 379 -7.50 -0.65 5.70
N TRP A 380 -8.01 -1.86 5.50
CA TRP A 380 -7.61 -3.01 6.30
C TRP A 380 -6.10 -3.27 6.22
N VAL A 381 -5.50 -3.18 5.02
CA VAL A 381 -4.03 -3.35 4.88
C VAL A 381 -3.26 -2.28 5.67
N ARG A 382 -3.74 -1.04 5.74
CA ARG A 382 -3.08 0.00 6.53
C ARG A 382 -3.25 -0.21 8.04
N LEU A 383 -4.44 -0.61 8.47
CA LEU A 383 -4.72 -0.93 9.87
C LEU A 383 -3.92 -2.14 10.34
N HIS A 384 -3.86 -3.22 9.54
CA HIS A 384 -3.02 -4.39 9.81
C HIS A 384 -1.55 -4.01 9.92
N GLY A 385 -1.03 -3.19 9.00
CA GLY A 385 0.35 -2.72 9.05
C GLY A 385 0.66 -1.83 10.27
N ARG A 386 -0.34 -1.12 10.82
CA ARG A 386 -0.24 -0.38 12.08
C ARG A 386 -0.25 -1.32 13.27
N ASP A 387 -1.17 -2.27 13.29
CA ASP A 387 -1.32 -3.25 14.37
C ASP A 387 -0.09 -4.15 14.52
N VAL A 388 0.59 -4.49 13.42
CA VAL A 388 1.87 -5.22 13.44
C VAL A 388 3.00 -4.40 14.07
N ARG A 389 2.96 -3.08 13.93
CA ARG A 389 3.96 -2.14 14.48
C ARG A 389 3.52 -1.51 15.79
N GLU A 390 2.40 -1.96 16.34
CA GLU A 390 1.82 -1.43 17.58
C GLU A 390 1.53 0.09 17.53
N TYR A 391 1.18 0.59 16.34
CA TYR A 391 0.82 1.99 16.09
C TYR A 391 -0.69 2.23 16.16
N ALA A 392 -1.20 2.27 17.39
CA ALA A 392 -2.59 2.63 17.71
C ALA A 392 -2.99 4.04 17.20
N VAL A 393 -4.29 4.36 17.25
CA VAL A 393 -4.86 5.65 16.81
C VAL A 393 -5.67 6.27 17.95
N TYR A 394 -5.05 7.18 18.69
CA TYR A 394 -5.68 7.86 19.83
C TYR A 394 -6.19 9.27 19.50
N ASP A 395 -5.81 9.81 18.34
CA ASP A 395 -6.16 11.16 17.90
C ASP A 395 -7.20 11.11 16.76
N PRO A 396 -8.37 11.78 16.90
CA PRO A 396 -9.35 11.92 15.83
C PRO A 396 -8.80 12.55 14.54
N ASP A 397 -7.81 13.44 14.62
CA ASP A 397 -7.19 14.04 13.43
C ASP A 397 -6.33 13.01 12.68
N GLU A 398 -5.61 12.15 13.40
CA GLU A 398 -4.89 11.00 12.84
C GLU A 398 -5.86 9.99 12.21
N LEU A 399 -6.98 9.69 12.89
CA LEU A 399 -8.04 8.85 12.35
C LEU A 399 -8.56 9.42 11.02
N TRP A 400 -8.85 10.72 10.98
CA TRP A 400 -9.30 11.36 9.75
C TRP A 400 -8.25 11.28 8.63
N ASP A 401 -7.00 11.62 8.92
CA ASP A 401 -5.91 11.59 7.94
C ASP A 401 -5.69 10.17 7.39
N LEU A 402 -5.89 9.13 8.20
CA LEU A 402 -5.90 7.73 7.77
C LEU A 402 -7.07 7.46 6.80
N LEU A 403 -8.30 7.77 7.20
CA LEU A 403 -9.51 7.50 6.42
C LEU A 403 -9.53 8.25 5.08
N ASP A 404 -9.24 9.55 5.10
CA ASP A 404 -9.12 10.40 3.91
C ASP A 404 -7.92 9.97 3.05
N GLY A 405 -6.81 9.60 3.68
CA GLY A 405 -5.61 9.09 3.01
C GLY A 405 -5.84 7.79 2.25
N VAL A 406 -6.73 6.91 2.73
CA VAL A 406 -7.17 5.71 2.01
C VAL A 406 -8.00 6.12 0.79
N ALA A 407 -8.99 7.02 0.96
CA ALA A 407 -9.82 7.48 -0.15
C ALA A 407 -9.00 8.13 -1.27
N ARG A 408 -8.05 9.03 -0.92
CA ARG A 408 -7.12 9.64 -1.88
C ARG A 408 -6.32 8.57 -2.64
N SER A 409 -5.87 7.55 -1.93
CA SER A 409 -5.11 6.46 -2.53
C SER A 409 -5.93 5.66 -3.54
N VAL A 410 -7.20 5.36 -3.24
CA VAL A 410 -8.10 4.65 -4.17
C VAL A 410 -8.40 5.52 -5.40
N ILE A 411 -8.70 6.81 -5.20
CA ILE A 411 -8.93 7.75 -6.31
C ILE A 411 -7.72 7.81 -7.25
N LEU A 412 -6.51 7.86 -6.69
CA LEU A 412 -5.26 7.89 -7.46
C LEU A 412 -4.99 6.59 -8.22
N ASP A 413 -5.36 5.45 -7.63
CA ASP A 413 -5.27 4.13 -8.25
C ASP A 413 -6.18 4.04 -9.48
N HIS A 414 -7.44 4.44 -9.34
CA HIS A 414 -8.39 4.53 -10.45
C HIS A 414 -7.88 5.44 -11.56
N ARG A 415 -7.39 6.64 -11.21
CA ARG A 415 -6.82 7.56 -12.21
C ARG A 415 -5.65 6.94 -12.96
N THR A 416 -4.79 6.21 -12.27
CA THR A 416 -3.65 5.49 -12.88
C THR A 416 -4.14 4.40 -13.83
N ARG A 417 -5.11 3.58 -13.42
CA ARG A 417 -5.70 2.51 -14.23
C ARG A 417 -6.43 3.05 -15.46
N VAL A 418 -7.17 4.16 -15.34
CA VAL A 418 -7.80 4.83 -16.48
C VAL A 418 -6.75 5.30 -17.47
N LYS A 419 -5.69 5.96 -16.99
CA LYS A 419 -4.59 6.39 -17.87
C LYS A 419 -3.96 5.22 -18.60
N GLN A 420 -3.69 4.11 -17.90
CA GLN A 420 -3.16 2.89 -18.52
C GLN A 420 -4.10 2.30 -19.56
N ALA A 421 -5.40 2.20 -19.26
CA ALA A 421 -6.41 1.72 -20.19
C ALA A 421 -6.47 2.57 -21.46
N LEU A 422 -6.50 3.90 -21.32
CA LEU A 422 -6.50 4.83 -22.45
C LEU A 422 -5.19 4.75 -23.25
N SER A 423 -4.04 4.59 -22.60
CA SER A 423 -2.76 4.40 -23.30
C SER A 423 -2.71 3.10 -24.10
N VAL A 424 -3.28 2.00 -23.59
CA VAL A 424 -3.39 0.74 -24.34
C VAL A 424 -4.33 0.88 -25.52
N MET A 425 -5.52 1.47 -25.32
CA MET A 425 -6.49 1.69 -26.39
C MET A 425 -5.96 2.61 -27.50
N ALA A 426 -5.14 3.61 -27.16
CA ALA A 426 -4.50 4.48 -28.16
C ALA A 426 -3.31 3.81 -28.87
N ALA A 427 -2.72 2.77 -28.26
CA ALA A 427 -1.59 2.03 -28.79
C ALA A 427 -2.00 0.81 -29.62
N GLU A 428 -3.28 0.40 -29.59
CA GLU A 428 -3.88 -0.52 -30.57
C GLU A 428 -4.21 0.30 -31.83
N PRO A 429 -3.36 0.27 -32.88
CA PRO A 429 -3.68 0.94 -34.12
C PRO A 429 -4.64 0.04 -34.91
N ASP A 430 -5.69 0.63 -35.47
CA ASP A 430 -6.51 0.20 -36.61
C ASP A 430 -6.12 -1.12 -37.32
N SER A 431 -6.18 -2.24 -36.60
CA SER A 431 -5.99 -3.58 -37.18
C SER A 431 -7.19 -4.02 -38.02
N THR A 432 -8.09 -3.07 -38.31
CA THR A 432 -9.30 -3.22 -39.11
C THR A 432 -9.25 -2.50 -40.46
N GLU A 433 -8.21 -1.72 -40.79
CA GLU A 433 -8.12 -1.01 -42.08
C GLU A 433 -7.10 -1.60 -43.09
N SER A 434 -6.76 -2.89 -42.95
CA SER A 434 -5.99 -3.64 -43.97
C SER A 434 -6.64 -4.97 -44.32
N ARG A 435 -7.93 -4.93 -44.71
CA ARG A 435 -8.60 -5.95 -45.54
C ARG A 435 -9.72 -5.30 -46.36
N ALA A 436 -9.33 -4.47 -47.33
CA ALA A 436 -10.15 -4.25 -48.52
C ALA A 436 -9.21 -4.34 -49.71
N SER A 437 -9.54 -5.29 -50.58
CA SER A 437 -8.86 -5.69 -51.81
C SER A 437 -8.87 -4.63 -52.90
#